data_AF-A0A4V3CSS7-F1
#
_entry.id   AF-A0A4V3CSS7-F1
#
_cell.length_a   1.000
_cell.length_b   1.000
_cell.length_c   1.000
_cell.angle_alpha   90.00
_cell.angle_beta   90.00
_cell.angle_gamma   90.00
#
_symmetry.space_group_name_H-M   'P 1'
#
loop_
_entity.id
_entity.type
_entity.pdbx_description
1 polymer ?
#
loop_
_entity_poly.entity_id
_entity_poly.type
_entity_poly.pdbx_seq_one_letter_code
_entity_poly.pdbx_strand_id
1 'polypeptide(L)'
;MADSQAPSLPELEAALAMLAQQRYAAEGGSASAAEQAAQAGDCEYLLAHIHCLQARMDSGPDDVGWIAPGARNTPAQSLQRIKALSAMFPDLFSTMFVVAATHVPIPRERLALAIKQFRRDADTLSQDDLAGLLTSLVNGANQAFEAVLRTRKGAERKVSAALPWGKDTE
;
A
#
# COMPACT_ATOMS: atom_id res chain seq x y z
N MET A 1 36.25 -17.94 2.36
CA MET A 1 35.46 -17.25 1.33
C MET A 1 35.44 -15.79 1.75
N ALA A 2 36.08 -14.89 0.99
CA ALA A 2 36.10 -13.49 1.35
C ALA A 2 34.72 -12.89 1.06
N ASP A 3 34.07 -12.35 2.07
CA ASP A 3 32.91 -11.47 1.90
C ASP A 3 33.39 -10.26 1.09
N SER A 4 33.15 -10.28 -0.22
CA SER A 4 33.33 -9.09 -1.04
C SER A 4 32.16 -8.17 -0.73
N GLN A 5 32.31 -7.34 0.31
CA GLN A 5 31.36 -6.31 0.67
C GLN A 5 31.06 -5.45 -0.56
N ALA A 6 29.78 -5.29 -0.89
CA ALA A 6 29.37 -4.46 -2.02
C ALA A 6 29.89 -3.03 -1.80
N PRO A 7 30.42 -2.37 -2.86
CA PRO A 7 30.94 -1.01 -2.74
C PRO A 7 29.86 -0.06 -2.24
N SER A 8 30.22 0.80 -1.30
CA SER A 8 29.35 1.82 -0.74
C SER A 8 29.05 2.94 -1.75
N LEU A 9 27.94 3.66 -1.56
CA LEU A 9 27.58 4.78 -2.45
C LEU A 9 28.72 5.80 -2.65
N PRO A 10 29.46 6.25 -1.60
CA PRO A 10 30.58 7.16 -1.79
C PRO A 10 31.72 6.57 -2.64
N GLU A 11 31.98 5.26 -2.54
CA GLU A 11 33.01 4.59 -3.33
C GLU A 11 32.60 4.49 -4.81
N LEU A 12 31.32 4.20 -5.07
CA LEU A 12 30.75 4.19 -6.41
C LEU A 12 30.79 5.58 -7.05
N GLU A 13 30.41 6.62 -6.30
CA GLU A 13 30.45 8.01 -6.77
C GLU A 13 31.89 8.47 -7.09
N ALA A 14 32.86 8.11 -6.25
CA ALA A 14 34.27 8.40 -6.49
C ALA A 14 34.80 7.68 -7.74
N ALA A 15 34.45 6.40 -7.93
CA ALA A 15 34.84 5.64 -9.12
C ALA A 15 34.21 6.22 -10.41
N LEU A 16 32.94 6.64 -10.35
CA LEU A 16 32.27 7.28 -11.47
C LEU A 16 32.88 8.65 -11.81
N ALA A 17 33.23 9.45 -10.81
CA ALA A 17 33.92 10.72 -11.00
C ALA A 17 35.31 10.54 -11.64
N MET A 18 36.05 9.53 -11.22
CA MET A 18 37.33 9.14 -11.83
C MET A 18 37.16 8.75 -13.31
N LEU A 19 36.17 7.92 -13.63
CA LEU A 19 35.88 7.54 -15.03
C LEU A 19 35.46 8.74 -15.87
N ALA A 20 34.62 9.62 -15.32
CA ALA A 20 34.24 10.87 -15.97
C ALA A 20 35.46 11.75 -16.27
N GLN A 21 36.37 11.89 -15.31
CA GLN A 21 37.56 12.70 -15.45
C GLN A 21 38.59 12.08 -16.43
N GLN A 22 38.67 10.76 -16.53
CA GLN A 22 39.60 10.10 -17.44
C GLN A 22 39.13 10.16 -18.90
N ARG A 23 37.81 10.11 -19.13
CA ARG A 23 37.23 9.87 -20.47
C ARG A 23 36.46 11.07 -21.04
N TYR A 24 35.87 11.89 -20.19
CA TYR A 24 34.95 12.97 -20.57
C TYR A 24 35.35 14.33 -19.97
N ALA A 25 36.60 14.49 -19.51
CA ALA A 25 37.12 15.72 -18.89
C ALA A 25 37.33 16.92 -19.84
N ALA A 26 36.74 16.91 -21.04
CA ALA A 26 36.98 17.98 -22.01
C ALA A 26 36.04 19.18 -21.81
N GLU A 27 36.69 20.35 -21.82
CA GLU A 27 36.22 21.71 -21.58
C GLU A 27 35.02 22.16 -22.46
N GLY A 28 34.06 22.88 -21.84
CA GLY A 28 33.22 23.85 -22.54
C GLY A 28 31.94 23.35 -23.22
N GLY A 29 31.65 22.05 -23.19
CA GLY A 29 30.39 21.49 -23.70
C GLY A 29 29.26 21.53 -22.66
N SER A 30 28.03 21.87 -23.07
CA SER A 30 26.85 21.81 -22.19
C SER A 30 26.36 20.38 -21.92
N ALA A 31 26.90 19.38 -22.62
CA ALA A 31 26.47 17.99 -22.54
C ALA A 31 27.10 17.28 -21.35
N SER A 32 26.26 16.61 -20.54
CA SER A 32 26.73 15.86 -19.37
C SER A 32 27.61 14.67 -19.78
N ALA A 33 28.51 14.23 -18.88
CA ALA A 33 29.36 13.05 -19.14
C ALA A 33 28.54 11.78 -19.46
N ALA A 34 27.32 11.66 -18.92
CA ALA A 34 26.40 10.58 -19.25
C ALA A 34 25.87 10.65 -20.69
N GLU A 35 25.59 11.84 -21.21
CA GLU A 35 25.18 12.03 -22.61
C GLU A 35 26.33 11.70 -23.57
N GLN A 36 27.55 12.13 -23.24
CA GLN A 36 28.74 11.83 -24.03
C GLN A 36 29.03 10.32 -24.04
N ALA A 37 28.91 9.65 -22.88
CA ALA A 37 29.04 8.21 -22.77
C ALA A 37 27.97 7.44 -23.55
N ALA A 38 26.73 7.92 -23.56
CA ALA A 38 25.64 7.33 -24.35
C ALA A 38 25.90 7.44 -25.85
N GLN A 39 26.39 8.58 -26.33
CA GLN A 39 26.75 8.78 -27.73
C GLN A 39 27.96 7.95 -28.16
N ALA A 40 28.94 7.78 -27.26
CA ALA A 40 30.13 6.97 -27.49
C ALA A 40 29.89 5.46 -27.33
N GLY A 41 28.75 5.04 -26.79
CA GLY A 41 28.47 3.64 -26.47
C GLY A 41 29.37 3.07 -25.36
N ASP A 42 29.80 3.90 -24.42
CA ASP A 42 30.66 3.49 -23.30
C ASP A 42 29.85 2.77 -22.22
N CYS A 43 29.65 1.47 -22.45
CA CYS A 43 28.91 0.61 -21.55
C CYS A 43 29.51 0.56 -20.14
N GLU A 44 30.82 0.74 -19.97
CA GLU A 44 31.47 0.69 -18.66
C GLU A 44 31.10 1.91 -17.81
N TYR A 45 31.17 3.11 -18.40
CA TYR A 45 30.71 4.33 -17.72
C TYR A 45 29.21 4.27 -17.41
N LEU A 46 28.39 3.82 -18.37
CA LEU A 46 26.94 3.73 -18.19
C LEU A 46 26.55 2.73 -17.10
N LEU A 47 27.22 1.58 -17.01
CA LEU A 47 27.01 0.61 -15.94
C LEU A 47 27.41 1.18 -14.57
N ALA A 48 28.57 1.85 -14.48
CA ALA A 48 28.98 2.52 -13.25
C ALA A 48 27.97 3.60 -12.81
N HIS A 49 27.43 4.35 -13.77
CA HIS A 49 26.40 5.35 -13.53
C HIS A 49 25.09 4.72 -13.03
N ILE A 50 24.65 3.62 -13.63
CA ILE A 50 23.47 2.86 -13.19
C ILE A 50 23.65 2.35 -11.75
N HIS A 51 24.82 1.80 -11.41
CA HIS A 51 25.10 1.33 -10.05
C HIS A 51 25.06 2.48 -9.03
N CYS A 52 25.59 3.66 -9.36
CA CYS A 52 25.46 4.85 -8.52
C CYS A 52 23.98 5.26 -8.31
N LEU A 53 23.17 5.26 -9.38
CA LEU A 53 21.76 5.61 -9.30
C LEU A 53 20.97 4.62 -8.44
N GLN A 54 21.24 3.31 -8.60
CA GLN A 54 20.62 2.26 -7.79
C GLN A 54 20.99 2.42 -6.31
N ALA A 55 22.29 2.59 -6.00
CA ALA A 55 22.74 2.82 -4.63
C ALA A 55 22.14 4.09 -4.00
N ARG A 56 21.92 5.15 -4.78
CA ARG A 56 21.21 6.35 -4.34
C ARG A 56 19.75 6.08 -4.01
N MET A 57 19.05 5.34 -4.88
CA MET A 57 17.66 4.93 -4.64
C MET A 57 17.54 4.09 -3.38
N ASP A 58 18.47 3.15 -3.17
CA ASP A 58 18.49 2.28 -1.99
C ASP A 58 18.86 3.02 -0.70
N SER A 59 19.68 4.08 -0.80
CA SER A 59 20.06 4.94 0.34
C SER A 59 19.03 6.02 0.70
N GLY A 60 18.03 6.23 -0.18
CA GLY A 60 16.96 7.19 0.06
C GLY A 60 16.13 6.80 1.28
N PRO A 61 15.49 7.78 1.97
CA PRO A 61 14.55 7.44 3.01
C PRO A 61 13.41 6.62 2.40
N ASP A 62 13.16 5.44 2.95
CA ASP A 62 12.05 4.58 2.54
C ASP A 62 10.72 5.15 3.08
N ASP A 63 10.35 6.34 2.58
CA ASP A 63 9.18 7.13 2.97
C ASP A 63 7.86 6.41 2.67
N VAL A 64 7.91 5.34 1.88
CA VAL A 64 6.76 4.53 1.47
C VAL A 64 6.87 3.06 1.86
N GLY A 65 7.96 2.61 2.47
CA GLY A 65 8.14 1.21 2.90
C GLY A 65 7.04 0.73 3.84
N TRP A 66 6.53 1.65 4.67
CA TRP A 66 5.38 1.42 5.54
C TRP A 66 4.09 1.09 4.76
N ILE A 67 3.98 1.37 3.46
CA ILE A 67 2.82 1.01 2.62
C ILE A 67 2.96 -0.39 1.98
N ALA A 68 4.15 -1.00 2.00
CA ALA A 68 4.40 -2.27 1.36
C ALA A 68 3.60 -3.42 2.02
N PRO A 69 3.12 -4.41 1.24
CA PRO A 69 2.52 -5.63 1.81
C PRO A 69 3.53 -6.35 2.72
N GLY A 70 3.18 -6.54 4.00
CA GLY A 70 4.06 -7.23 4.97
C GLY A 70 4.95 -6.34 5.85
N ALA A 71 4.96 -5.02 5.65
CA ALA A 71 5.65 -4.11 6.56
C ALA A 71 5.05 -4.18 7.98
N ARG A 72 5.91 -4.30 9.00
CA ARG A 72 5.50 -4.23 10.42
C ARG A 72 5.23 -2.77 10.77
N ASN A 73 3.97 -2.37 10.62
CA ASN A 73 3.57 -0.99 10.85
C ASN A 73 3.24 -0.72 12.30
N THR A 74 3.58 0.47 12.77
CA THR A 74 3.00 1.03 13.99
C THR A 74 1.47 1.21 13.81
N PRO A 75 0.70 1.34 14.92
CA PRO A 75 -0.74 1.62 14.83
C PRO A 75 -1.05 2.90 14.02
N ALA A 76 -0.24 3.95 14.17
CA ALA A 76 -0.42 5.21 13.45
C ALA A 76 -0.23 5.02 11.93
N GLN A 77 0.83 4.31 11.53
CA GLN A 77 1.07 3.97 10.12
C GLN A 77 -0.05 3.09 9.55
N SER A 78 -0.53 2.10 10.31
CA SER A 78 -1.64 1.24 9.88
C SER A 78 -2.91 2.05 9.60
N LEU A 79 -3.25 3.01 10.46
CA LEU A 79 -4.38 3.92 10.23
C LEU A 79 -4.16 4.79 8.98
N GLN A 80 -2.95 5.31 8.78
CA GLN A 80 -2.63 6.08 7.58
C GLN A 80 -2.76 5.24 6.31
N ARG A 81 -2.40 3.94 6.36
CA ARG A 81 -2.56 3.01 5.22
C ARG A 81 -4.04 2.79 4.95
N ILE A 82 -4.82 2.48 5.98
CA ILE A 82 -6.26 2.25 5.84
C ILE A 82 -6.94 3.49 5.27
N LYS A 83 -6.54 4.70 5.68
CA LYS A 83 -7.02 5.96 5.09
C LYS A 83 -6.66 6.05 3.60
N ALA A 84 -5.41 5.77 3.23
CA ALA A 84 -4.98 5.81 1.83
C ALA A 84 -5.70 4.78 0.95
N LEU A 85 -5.84 3.54 1.44
CA LEU A 85 -6.61 2.47 0.79
C LEU A 85 -8.08 2.87 0.63
N SER A 86 -8.67 3.48 1.65
CA SER A 86 -10.06 3.95 1.61
C SER A 86 -10.29 5.05 0.58
N ALA A 87 -9.28 5.87 0.27
CA ALA A 87 -9.34 6.89 -0.77
C ALA A 87 -9.08 6.33 -2.18
N MET A 88 -8.25 5.29 -2.29
CA MET A 88 -7.86 4.68 -3.56
C MET A 88 -8.91 3.73 -4.14
N PHE A 89 -9.66 3.04 -3.27
CA PHE A 89 -10.69 2.10 -3.69
C PHE A 89 -12.10 2.72 -3.53
N PRO A 90 -12.84 2.95 -4.63
CA PRO A 90 -14.10 3.67 -4.57
C PRO A 90 -15.24 2.86 -3.93
N ASP A 91 -15.26 1.54 -4.11
CA ASP A 91 -16.32 0.67 -3.60
C ASP A 91 -15.96 0.01 -2.26
N LEU A 92 -16.98 -0.27 -1.44
CA LEU A 92 -16.80 -0.83 -0.09
C LEU A 92 -16.12 -2.19 -0.10
N PHE A 93 -16.53 -3.04 -1.05
CA PHE A 93 -16.03 -4.40 -1.14
C PHE A 93 -14.51 -4.41 -1.37
N SER A 94 -14.03 -3.71 -2.39
CA SER A 94 -12.61 -3.63 -2.73
C SER A 94 -11.79 -3.05 -1.58
N THR A 95 -12.27 -1.98 -0.95
CA THR A 95 -11.58 -1.39 0.22
C THR A 95 -11.47 -2.40 1.36
N MET A 96 -12.58 -3.04 1.74
CA MET A 96 -12.60 -4.01 2.85
C MET A 96 -11.74 -5.24 2.53
N PHE A 97 -11.77 -5.71 1.29
CA PHE A 97 -10.95 -6.83 0.82
C PHE A 97 -9.45 -6.51 0.92
N VAL A 98 -9.02 -5.37 0.37
CA VAL A 98 -7.60 -4.97 0.38
C VAL A 98 -7.12 -4.67 1.80
N VAL A 99 -7.93 -3.99 2.62
CA VAL A 99 -7.59 -3.78 4.04
C VAL A 99 -7.46 -5.12 4.77
N ALA A 100 -8.39 -6.06 4.55
CA ALA A 100 -8.36 -7.38 5.17
C ALA A 100 -7.12 -8.20 4.77
N ALA A 101 -6.69 -8.09 3.51
CA ALA A 101 -5.53 -8.81 2.97
C ALA A 101 -4.19 -8.19 3.40
N THR A 102 -4.14 -6.86 3.57
CA THR A 102 -2.90 -6.14 3.90
C THR A 102 -2.66 -5.96 5.40
N HIS A 103 -3.72 -6.06 6.22
CA HIS A 103 -3.67 -5.86 7.68
C HIS A 103 -4.05 -7.13 8.45
N VAL A 104 -3.55 -8.30 8.01
CA VAL A 104 -3.81 -9.62 8.61
C VAL A 104 -3.64 -9.67 10.14
N PRO A 105 -2.61 -9.06 10.77
CA PRO A 105 -2.44 -9.17 12.22
C PRO A 105 -3.42 -8.30 13.04
N ILE A 106 -4.24 -7.45 12.40
CA ILE A 106 -5.15 -6.54 13.10
C ILE A 106 -6.52 -7.22 13.27
N PRO A 107 -7.10 -7.24 14.50
CA PRO A 107 -8.44 -7.76 14.74
C PRO A 107 -9.51 -7.08 13.89
N ARG A 108 -10.54 -7.84 13.47
CA ARG A 108 -11.57 -7.38 12.54
C ARG A 108 -12.38 -6.21 13.11
N GLU A 109 -12.58 -6.18 14.41
CA GLU A 109 -13.31 -5.13 15.13
C GLU A 109 -12.57 -3.80 15.05
N ARG A 110 -11.23 -3.82 15.10
CA ARG A 110 -10.39 -2.62 14.96
C ARG A 110 -10.33 -2.15 13.52
N LEU A 111 -10.25 -3.07 12.56
CA LEU A 111 -10.34 -2.75 11.14
C LEU A 111 -11.70 -2.13 10.79
N ALA A 112 -12.79 -2.68 11.33
CA ALA A 112 -14.14 -2.14 11.15
C ALA A 112 -14.25 -0.69 11.64
N LEU A 113 -13.69 -0.38 12.81
CA LEU A 113 -13.68 0.98 13.36
C LEU A 113 -12.88 1.95 12.49
N ALA A 114 -11.70 1.52 12.02
CA ALA A 114 -10.87 2.33 11.14
C ALA A 114 -11.52 2.57 9.77
N ILE A 115 -12.13 1.56 9.17
CA ILE A 115 -12.87 1.69 7.90
C ILE A 115 -14.03 2.65 8.07
N LYS A 116 -14.84 2.49 9.13
CA LYS A 116 -15.97 3.38 9.43
C LYS A 116 -15.53 4.84 9.60
N GLN A 117 -14.36 5.10 10.18
CA GLN A 117 -13.83 6.45 10.34
C GLN A 117 -13.55 7.15 9.01
N PHE A 118 -13.13 6.43 7.98
CA PHE A 118 -12.68 7.02 6.71
C PHE A 118 -13.69 6.90 5.57
N ARG A 119 -14.78 6.15 5.76
CA ARG A 119 -15.72 5.80 4.69
C ARG A 119 -17.17 6.16 5.06
N ARG A 120 -17.72 7.13 4.35
CA ARG A 120 -19.10 7.64 4.57
C ARG A 120 -20.19 6.64 4.19
N ASP A 121 -19.97 5.84 3.18
CA ASP A 121 -20.92 4.80 2.77
C ASP A 121 -20.94 3.56 3.69
N ALA A 122 -20.06 3.54 4.71
CA ALA A 122 -20.14 2.61 5.84
C ALA A 122 -20.91 3.20 7.05
N ASP A 123 -21.44 4.43 6.95
CA ASP A 123 -22.11 5.11 8.07
C ASP A 123 -23.36 4.36 8.53
N THR A 124 -24.12 3.79 7.59
CA THR A 124 -25.36 3.03 7.88
C THR A 124 -25.11 1.67 8.53
N LEU A 125 -23.88 1.15 8.47
CA LEU A 125 -23.53 -0.17 9.00
C LEU A 125 -22.96 -0.03 10.41
N SER A 126 -23.39 -0.87 11.34
CA SER A 126 -22.80 -0.92 12.69
C SER A 126 -21.35 -1.41 12.62
N GLN A 127 -20.58 -1.21 13.70
CA GLN A 127 -19.21 -1.74 13.78
C GLN A 127 -19.21 -3.28 13.70
N ASP A 128 -20.17 -3.94 14.36
CA ASP A 128 -20.33 -5.40 14.33
C ASP A 128 -20.67 -5.89 12.92
N ASP A 129 -21.35 -5.06 12.14
CA ASP A 129 -21.72 -5.36 10.77
C ASP A 129 -20.51 -5.40 9.86
N LEU A 130 -19.67 -4.38 9.98
CA LEU A 130 -18.40 -4.29 9.24
C LEU A 130 -17.44 -5.40 9.66
N ALA A 131 -17.38 -5.77 10.95
CA ALA A 131 -16.56 -6.88 11.41
C ALA A 131 -17.05 -8.23 10.84
N GLY A 132 -18.37 -8.44 10.79
CA GLY A 132 -18.98 -9.61 10.15
C GLY A 132 -18.71 -9.68 8.65
N LEU A 133 -18.78 -8.54 7.95
CA LEU A 133 -18.44 -8.43 6.53
C LEU A 133 -16.95 -8.71 6.25
N LEU A 134 -16.05 -8.23 7.11
CA LEU A 134 -14.62 -8.55 6.99
C LEU A 134 -14.36 -10.04 7.18
N THR A 135 -15.09 -10.67 8.10
CA THR A 135 -15.00 -12.13 8.33
C THR A 135 -15.54 -12.91 7.14
N SER A 136 -16.67 -12.51 6.57
CA SER A 136 -17.26 -13.18 5.40
C SER A 136 -16.39 -13.04 4.15
N LEU A 137 -15.76 -11.88 3.95
CA LEU A 137 -14.79 -11.61 2.90
C LEU A 137 -13.63 -12.62 2.87
N VAL A 138 -13.08 -12.95 4.03
CA VAL A 138 -11.94 -13.88 4.15
C VAL A 138 -12.34 -15.31 3.82
N ASN A 139 -13.59 -15.70 4.13
CA ASN A 139 -14.06 -17.07 4.02
C ASN A 139 -14.76 -17.37 2.68
N GLY A 140 -15.28 -16.36 1.98
CA GLY A 140 -16.04 -16.57 0.73
C GLY A 140 -16.07 -15.37 -0.20
N ALA A 141 -15.12 -14.43 -0.05
CA ALA A 141 -14.91 -13.28 -0.93
C ALA A 141 -16.22 -12.53 -1.25
N ASN A 142 -16.44 -12.20 -2.52
CA ASN A 142 -17.58 -11.39 -2.95
C ASN A 142 -18.93 -12.05 -2.69
N GLN A 143 -19.05 -13.37 -2.89
CA GLN A 143 -20.33 -14.05 -2.72
C GLN A 143 -20.80 -14.04 -1.26
N ALA A 144 -19.89 -14.27 -0.32
CA ALA A 144 -20.20 -14.22 1.10
C ALA A 144 -20.45 -12.78 1.59
N PHE A 145 -19.73 -11.80 1.04
CA PHE A 145 -19.97 -10.39 1.31
C PHE A 145 -21.38 -9.96 0.90
N GLU A 146 -21.77 -10.24 -0.35
CA GLU A 146 -23.09 -9.93 -0.88
C GLU A 146 -24.21 -10.72 -0.17
N ALA A 147 -23.95 -11.94 0.27
CA ALA A 147 -24.90 -12.70 1.07
C ALA A 147 -25.21 -11.99 2.40
N VAL A 148 -24.20 -11.50 3.11
CA VAL A 148 -24.38 -10.76 4.37
C VAL A 148 -25.11 -9.42 4.15
N LEU A 149 -24.82 -8.69 3.07
CA LEU A 149 -25.55 -7.47 2.74
C LEU A 149 -27.03 -7.75 2.42
N ARG A 150 -27.32 -8.83 1.69
CA ARG A 150 -28.71 -9.23 1.38
C ARG A 150 -29.48 -9.66 2.62
N THR A 151 -28.89 -10.46 3.50
CA THR A 151 -29.56 -10.89 4.74
C THR A 151 -29.85 -9.70 5.64
N ARG A 152 -28.97 -8.70 5.69
CA ARG A 152 -29.17 -7.46 6.45
C ARG A 152 -30.28 -6.59 5.87
N LYS A 153 -30.25 -6.32 4.56
CA LYS A 153 -31.35 -5.61 3.88
C LYS A 153 -32.70 -6.32 4.05
N GLY A 154 -32.69 -7.64 4.18
CA GLY A 154 -33.87 -8.45 4.49
C GLY A 154 -34.29 -8.38 5.97
N ALA A 155 -33.33 -8.30 6.89
CA ALA A 155 -33.56 -8.18 8.33
C ALA A 155 -34.13 -6.80 8.70
N GLU A 156 -33.60 -5.71 8.16
CA GLU A 156 -34.17 -4.37 8.33
C GLU A 156 -35.62 -4.32 7.86
N ARG A 157 -35.90 -4.88 6.68
CA ARG A 157 -37.28 -4.99 6.15
C ARG A 157 -38.21 -5.80 7.06
N LYS A 158 -37.70 -6.85 7.71
CA LYS A 158 -38.48 -7.67 8.67
C LYS A 158 -38.71 -6.96 9.99
N VAL A 159 -37.74 -6.19 10.49
CA VAL A 159 -37.89 -5.39 11.72
C VAL A 159 -38.87 -4.22 11.49
N SER A 160 -38.85 -3.59 10.31
CA SER A 160 -39.83 -2.56 9.93
C SER A 160 -41.24 -3.10 9.64
N ALA A 161 -41.37 -4.40 9.35
CA ALA A 161 -42.65 -5.09 9.19
C ALA A 161 -43.19 -5.67 10.51
N ALA A 162 -42.44 -5.57 11.61
CA ALA A 162 -42.88 -5.95 12.94
C ALA A 162 -43.59 -4.78 13.64
N LEU A 163 -44.83 -4.50 13.23
CA LEU A 163 -45.81 -3.68 13.96
C LEU A 163 -46.95 -4.59 14.46
N PRO A 164 -47.74 -4.15 15.47
CA PRO A 164 -47.98 -4.87 16.71
C PRO A 164 -49.34 -5.56 16.71
N TRP A 165 -49.37 -6.89 16.66
CA TRP A 165 -50.59 -7.66 16.87
C TRP A 165 -50.39 -8.56 18.07
N GLY A 166 -50.91 -8.08 19.21
CA GLY A 166 -50.84 -8.73 20.52
C GLY A 166 -51.37 -7.82 21.62
N LYS A 167 -52.48 -7.11 21.36
CA LYS A 167 -53.39 -6.70 22.43
C LYS A 167 -54.52 -7.72 22.40
N ASP A 168 -54.34 -8.80 23.14
CA ASP A 168 -55.49 -9.59 23.56
C ASP A 168 -56.04 -8.93 24.82
N THR A 169 -57.24 -8.36 24.65
CA THR A 169 -58.17 -8.06 25.73
C THR A 169 -58.67 -9.38 26.32
N GLU A 170 -58.36 -9.64 27.59
CA GLU A 170 -59.26 -10.24 28.59
C GLU A 170 -58.93 -9.64 29.97
#